data_AF-A0AAW0KHZ0-F1
#
_entry.id   AF-A0AAW0KHZ0-F1
#
_cell.length_a   1.000
_cell.length_b   1.000
_cell.length_c   1.000
_cell.angle_alpha   90.00
_cell.angle_beta   90.00
_cell.angle_gamma   90.00
#
_symmetry.space_group_name_H-M   'P 1'
#
loop_
_entity.id
_entity.type
_entity.pdbx_description
1 polymer ?
#
loop_
_entity_poly.entity_id
_entity_poly.type
_entity_poly.pdbx_seq_one_letter_code
_entity_poly.pdbx_strand_id
1 'polypeptide(L)'
;MYESCSNMFNCGKLNNIGFPFWGDNRPNSCGYPGLKLNCQGSVATIKIMNVTYQVLGVNPDAQILKITREDFSAGICSPEFVNSTLDPTLLDFGIGLQNLTIVYGCGFSLIPSLG
;
A
#
# COMPACT_ATOMS: atom_id res chain seq x y z
N MET A 1 -23.49 7.46 -17.06
CA MET A 1 -22.60 6.53 -16.33
C MET A 1 -21.37 6.36 -17.20
N TYR A 2 -20.20 6.83 -16.79
CA TYR A 2 -19.00 6.75 -17.64
C TYR A 2 -18.61 5.27 -17.77
N GLU A 3 -18.67 4.71 -18.99
CA GLU A 3 -18.32 3.31 -19.28
C GLU A 3 -16.96 2.92 -18.68
N SER A 4 -16.07 3.89 -18.52
CA SER A 4 -14.74 3.78 -17.94
C SER A 4 -14.70 3.30 -16.48
N CYS A 5 -15.78 3.45 -15.69
CA CYS A 5 -15.83 2.93 -14.32
C CYS A 5 -16.30 1.47 -14.23
N SER A 6 -16.66 0.84 -15.36
CA SER A 6 -16.88 -0.61 -15.42
C SER A 6 -15.55 -1.39 -15.42
N ASN A 7 -14.46 -0.74 -15.84
CA ASN A 7 -13.11 -1.30 -15.78
C ASN A 7 -12.71 -1.60 -14.34
N MET A 8 -12.25 -2.83 -14.12
CA MET A 8 -11.69 -3.26 -12.84
C MET A 8 -10.17 -3.26 -12.90
N PHE A 9 -9.54 -2.96 -11.76
CA PHE A 9 -8.10 -3.11 -11.60
C PHE A 9 -7.75 -4.59 -11.45
N ASN A 10 -6.76 -5.04 -12.21
CA ASN A 10 -6.24 -6.41 -12.20
C ASN A 10 -4.71 -6.36 -12.21
N CYS A 11 -4.07 -7.08 -11.29
CA CYS A 11 -2.61 -7.15 -11.16
C CYS A 11 -2.18 -8.42 -10.41
N GLY A 12 -1.52 -9.35 -11.11
CA GLY A 12 -1.07 -10.60 -10.54
C GLY A 12 -2.22 -11.41 -9.92
N LYS A 13 -2.19 -11.59 -8.59
CA LYS A 13 -3.23 -12.31 -7.84
C LYS A 13 -4.45 -11.45 -7.49
N LEU A 14 -4.34 -10.12 -7.59
CA LEU A 14 -5.45 -9.21 -7.33
C LEU A 14 -6.25 -9.06 -8.62
N ASN A 15 -7.51 -9.46 -8.60
CA ASN A 15 -8.38 -9.40 -9.76
C ASN A 15 -9.71 -8.77 -9.36
N ASN A 16 -10.38 -8.13 -10.32
CA ASN A 16 -11.70 -7.53 -10.17
C ASN A 16 -11.78 -6.49 -9.03
N ILE A 17 -10.73 -5.66 -8.87
CA ILE A 17 -10.71 -4.64 -7.83
C ILE A 17 -11.38 -3.35 -8.35
N GLY A 18 -12.50 -2.98 -7.72
CA GLY A 18 -13.29 -1.80 -8.07
C GLY A 18 -13.17 -0.66 -7.06
N PHE A 19 -14.25 0.12 -6.94
CA PHE A 19 -14.38 1.15 -5.89
C PHE A 19 -14.13 0.53 -4.50
N PRO A 20 -13.38 1.18 -3.59
CA PRO A 20 -12.93 2.58 -3.62
C PRO A 20 -11.66 2.87 -4.40
N PHE A 21 -11.05 1.86 -5.01
CA PHE A 21 -9.76 1.99 -5.68
C PHE A 21 -9.90 2.47 -7.12
N TRP A 22 -8.82 3.09 -7.60
CA TRP A 22 -8.61 3.44 -9.01
C TRP A 22 -7.15 3.17 -9.39
N GLY A 23 -6.82 3.24 -10.67
CA GLY A 23 -5.47 2.98 -11.17
C GLY A 23 -5.45 2.13 -12.42
N ASP A 24 -4.30 2.11 -13.10
CA ASP A 24 -4.13 1.46 -14.40
C ASP A 24 -5.22 1.92 -15.39
N ASN A 25 -6.06 1.01 -15.90
CA ASN A 25 -7.13 1.33 -16.86
C ASN A 25 -8.42 1.87 -16.21
N ARG A 26 -8.44 2.08 -14.89
CA ARG A 26 -9.57 2.63 -14.13
C ARG A 26 -9.30 4.10 -13.76
N PRO A 27 -10.04 5.08 -14.33
CA PRO A 27 -9.80 6.51 -14.11
C PRO A 27 -9.87 6.94 -12.64
N ASN A 28 -9.19 8.03 -12.32
CA ASN A 28 -9.19 8.62 -10.97
C ASN A 28 -10.58 9.05 -10.48
N SER A 29 -11.49 9.39 -11.39
CA SER A 29 -12.88 9.72 -11.09
C SER A 29 -13.71 8.53 -10.60
N CYS A 30 -13.18 7.31 -10.72
CA CYS A 30 -13.86 6.07 -10.33
C CYS A 30 -13.45 5.54 -8.94
N GLY A 31 -12.68 6.31 -8.16
CA GLY A 31 -12.21 5.93 -6.82
C GLY A 31 -11.79 7.14 -5.98
N TYR A 32 -11.27 6.90 -4.78
CA TYR A 32 -10.77 7.97 -3.92
C TYR A 32 -9.36 8.41 -4.32
N PRO A 33 -9.05 9.72 -4.38
CA PRO A 33 -7.73 10.21 -4.82
C PRO A 33 -6.53 9.56 -4.12
N GLY A 34 -6.62 9.27 -2.82
CA GLY A 34 -5.55 8.62 -2.06
C GLY A 34 -5.49 7.10 -2.14
N LEU A 35 -6.43 6.44 -2.83
CA LEU A 35 -6.49 4.98 -2.99
C LEU A 35 -6.13 4.54 -4.41
N LYS A 36 -5.08 5.16 -4.95
CA LYS A 36 -4.50 4.78 -6.25
C LYS A 36 -3.71 3.48 -6.12
N LEU A 37 -4.10 2.47 -6.87
CA LEU A 37 -3.31 1.26 -7.09
C LEU A 37 -2.41 1.43 -8.33
N ASN A 38 -1.20 0.88 -8.26
CA ASN A 38 -0.31 0.74 -9.40
C ASN A 38 0.01 -0.75 -9.57
N CYS A 39 0.34 -1.16 -10.80
CA CYS A 39 0.78 -2.51 -11.10
C CYS A 39 2.14 -2.47 -11.80
N GLN A 40 3.14 -3.11 -11.21
CA GLN A 40 4.45 -3.30 -11.83
C GLN A 40 4.69 -4.79 -12.00
N GLY A 41 4.58 -5.27 -13.24
CA GLY A 41 4.60 -6.71 -13.54
C GLY A 41 3.41 -7.42 -12.88
N SER A 42 3.67 -8.24 -11.87
CA SER A 42 2.64 -8.94 -11.08
C SER A 42 2.51 -8.41 -9.65
N VAL A 43 3.15 -7.28 -9.35
CA VAL A 43 3.17 -6.68 -8.01
C VAL A 43 2.28 -5.44 -8.00
N ALA A 44 1.23 -5.49 -7.19
CA ALA A 44 0.35 -4.35 -6.94
C ALA A 44 0.90 -3.51 -5.80
N THR A 45 0.91 -2.19 -5.96
CA THR A 45 1.38 -1.24 -4.95
C THR A 45 0.41 -0.09 -4.73
N ILE A 46 0.48 0.49 -3.54
CA ILE A 46 -0.25 1.70 -3.13
C ILE A 46 0.70 2.64 -2.39
N LYS A 47 0.59 3.94 -2.64
CA LYS A 47 1.37 4.96 -1.92
C LYS A 47 0.47 5.69 -0.93
N ILE A 48 0.82 5.65 0.35
CA ILE A 48 0.07 6.30 1.45
C ILE A 48 1.06 7.17 2.23
N MET A 49 0.77 8.48 2.37
CA MET A 49 1.56 9.44 3.17
C MET A 49 3.08 9.32 2.97
N ASN A 50 3.51 9.12 1.73
CA ASN A 50 4.90 8.97 1.27
C ASN A 50 5.56 7.58 1.38
N VAL A 51 4.89 6.58 1.93
CA VAL A 51 5.40 5.19 1.96
C VAL A 51 4.73 4.37 0.86
N THR A 52 5.53 3.60 0.12
CA THR A 52 5.04 2.62 -0.85
C THR A 52 4.82 1.28 -0.18
N TYR A 53 3.63 0.73 -0.37
CA TYR A 53 3.23 -0.56 0.16
C TYR A 53 2.91 -1.51 -0.98
N GLN A 54 3.36 -2.75 -0.87
CA GLN A 54 2.83 -3.85 -1.66
C GLN A 54 1.45 -4.23 -1.13
N VAL A 55 0.48 -4.37 -2.03
CA VAL A 55 -0.86 -4.84 -1.71
C VAL A 55 -0.88 -6.36 -1.76
N LEU A 56 -1.11 -6.97 -0.60
CA LEU A 56 -1.14 -8.42 -0.42
C LEU A 56 -2.55 -8.99 -0.60
N GLY A 57 -3.58 -8.18 -0.38
CA GLY A 57 -4.97 -8.59 -0.48
C GLY A 57 -5.94 -7.43 -0.29
N VAL A 58 -7.11 -7.57 -0.91
CA VAL A 58 -8.22 -6.63 -0.79
C VAL A 58 -9.48 -7.45 -0.51
N ASN A 59 -10.21 -7.10 0.54
CA ASN A 59 -11.54 -7.62 0.81
C ASN A 59 -12.52 -6.43 0.89
N PRO A 60 -13.23 -6.13 -0.22
CA PRO A 60 -14.16 -5.01 -0.26
C PRO A 60 -15.34 -5.16 0.69
N ASP A 61 -15.87 -6.38 0.85
CA ASP A 61 -17.05 -6.66 1.69
C ASP A 61 -16.75 -6.37 3.16
N ALA A 62 -15.55 -6.74 3.61
CA ALA A 62 -15.07 -6.46 4.96
C ALA A 62 -14.38 -5.09 5.10
N GLN A 63 -14.22 -4.34 4.01
CA GLN A 63 -13.46 -3.09 3.95
C GLN A 63 -12.01 -3.23 4.46
N ILE A 64 -11.37 -4.38 4.16
CA ILE A 64 -10.02 -4.68 4.62
C ILE A 64 -9.03 -4.55 3.45
N LEU A 65 -8.00 -3.74 3.66
CA LEU A 65 -6.82 -3.65 2.81
C LEU A 65 -5.62 -4.28 3.54
N LYS A 66 -5.05 -5.34 2.97
CA LYS A 66 -3.84 -6.00 3.51
C LYS A 66 -2.62 -5.53 2.74
N ILE A 67 -1.67 -4.94 3.44
CA ILE A 67 -0.46 -4.34 2.87
C ILE A 67 0.80 -4.76 3.63
N THR A 68 1.94 -4.68 2.96
CA THR A 68 3.28 -4.68 3.58
C THR A 68 4.10 -3.55 2.99
N ARG A 69 5.00 -2.95 3.77
CA ARG A 69 5.92 -1.97 3.19
C ARG A 69 6.84 -2.66 2.18
N GLU A 70 7.04 -2.02 1.04
CA GLU A 70 7.85 -2.58 -0.05
C GLU A 70 9.34 -2.63 0.33
N ASP A 71 9.83 -1.64 1.07
CA ASP A 71 11.23 -1.53 1.49
C ASP A 71 11.66 -2.59 2.51
N PHE A 72 10.71 -3.24 3.20
CA PHE A 72 11.01 -4.38 4.07
C PHE A 72 11.46 -5.63 3.31
N SER A 73 11.28 -5.68 1.99
CA SER A 73 11.81 -6.75 1.15
C SER A 73 13.35 -6.80 1.15
N ALA A 74 14.02 -5.66 1.38
CA ALA A 74 15.48 -5.57 1.51
C ALA A 74 15.99 -5.90 2.93
N GLY A 75 15.07 -6.14 3.87
CA GLY A 75 15.35 -6.33 5.29
C GLY A 75 14.86 -5.15 6.14
N ILE A 76 14.69 -5.41 7.44
CA ILE A 76 14.16 -4.45 8.42
C ILE A 76 15.13 -3.28 8.66
N CYS A 77 16.42 -3.50 8.42
CA CYS A 77 17.49 -2.50 8.59
C CYS A 77 17.84 -1.79 7.28
N SER A 78 16.82 -1.45 6.50
CA SER A 78 16.94 -0.58 5.34
C SER A 78 17.27 0.86 5.81
N PRO A 79 18.09 1.64 5.08
CA PRO A 79 18.60 2.93 5.56
C PRO A 79 17.53 4.03 5.73
N GLU A 80 16.34 3.87 5.17
CA GLU A 80 15.27 4.88 5.27
C GLU A 80 14.23 4.53 6.35
N PHE A 81 14.46 5.06 7.55
CA PHE A 81 13.50 5.03 8.65
C PHE A 81 12.44 6.13 8.48
N VAL A 82 11.55 5.98 7.48
CA VAL A 82 10.39 6.87 7.32
C VAL A 82 9.24 6.43 8.23
N ASN A 83 8.61 7.41 8.90
CA ASN A 83 7.41 7.19 9.70
C ASN A 83 6.27 6.70 8.81
N SER A 84 5.69 5.55 9.16
CA SER A 84 4.49 5.00 8.51
C SER A 84 3.25 5.60 9.15
N THR A 85 2.96 6.87 8.86
CA THR A 85 1.66 7.45 9.21
C THR A 85 0.62 7.00 8.19
N LEU A 86 -0.50 6.43 8.65
CA LEU A 86 -1.66 6.18 7.79
C LEU A 86 -2.53 7.43 7.75
N ASP A 87 -3.12 7.73 6.59
CA ASP A 87 -4.07 8.84 6.45
C ASP A 87 -5.39 8.46 7.14
N PRO A 88 -5.74 9.10 8.28
CA PRO A 88 -6.94 8.75 9.04
C PRO A 88 -8.23 9.09 8.30
N THR A 89 -8.17 9.89 7.23
CA THR A 89 -9.34 10.21 6.40
C THR A 89 -9.67 9.10 5.40
N LEU A 90 -8.73 8.17 5.16
CA LEU A 90 -8.86 7.07 4.21
C LEU A 90 -8.86 5.70 4.91
N LEU A 91 -8.17 5.59 6.04
CA LEU A 91 -8.01 4.36 6.81
C LEU A 91 -8.30 4.66 8.28
N ASP A 92 -9.39 4.11 8.81
CA ASP A 92 -9.77 4.29 10.21
C ASP A 92 -9.38 3.06 11.05
N PHE A 93 -9.11 3.30 12.33
CA PHE A 93 -8.88 2.24 13.30
C PHE A 93 -10.22 1.59 13.64
N GLY A 94 -10.40 0.34 13.22
CA GLY A 94 -11.51 -0.50 13.69
C GLY A 94 -11.53 -0.61 15.23
N ILE A 95 -12.71 -0.92 15.78
CA ILE A 95 -12.94 -1.03 17.23
C ILE A 95 -11.91 -1.97 17.85
N GLY A 96 -11.14 -1.47 18.82
CA GLY A 96 -10.13 -2.23 19.55
C GLY A 96 -8.71 -2.17 18.98
N LEU A 97 -8.47 -1.46 17.87
CA LEU A 97 -7.13 -1.23 17.32
C LEU A 97 -6.46 0.00 17.94
N GLN A 98 -5.14 -0.06 18.10
CA GLN A 98 -4.30 1.01 18.68
C GLN A 98 -3.05 1.22 17.82
N ASN A 99 -2.43 2.40 17.98
CA ASN A 99 -1.15 2.70 17.35
C ASN A 99 -0.06 1.74 17.85
N LEU A 100 0.63 1.08 16.93
CA LEU A 100 1.78 0.24 17.21
C LEU A 100 3.06 1.00 16.92
N THR A 101 3.85 1.29 17.96
CA THR A 101 5.22 1.79 17.79
C THR A 101 6.18 0.60 17.78
N ILE A 102 6.89 0.41 16.67
CA ILE A 102 7.91 -0.64 16.54
C ILE A 102 9.27 0.03 16.57
N VAL A 103 10.12 -0.37 17.52
CA VAL A 103 11.51 0.06 17.63
C VAL A 103 12.39 -1.06 17.07
N TYR A 104 13.12 -0.77 16.01
CA TYR A 104 14.00 -1.75 15.36
C TYR A 104 15.41 -1.69 15.94
N GLY A 105 15.91 -2.82 16.46
CA GLY A 105 17.27 -2.97 16.99
C GLY A 105 18.28 -3.30 15.89
N CYS A 106 18.50 -2.39 14.95
CA CYS A 106 19.50 -2.60 13.90
C CYS A 106 20.91 -2.47 14.48
N GLY A 107 21.69 -3.56 14.46
CA GLY A 107 23.11 -3.50 14.77
C GLY A 107 23.88 -2.73 13.70
N PHE A 108 24.96 -2.04 14.07
CA PHE A 108 25.84 -1.26 13.17
C PHE A 108 26.61 -2.10 12.13
N SER A 109 26.15 -3.31 11.80
CA SER A 109 26.81 -4.18 10.83
C SER A 109 26.16 -3.94 9.48
N LEU A 110 26.96 -3.45 8.51
CA LEU A 110 26.61 -3.11 7.11
C LEU A 110 26.36 -1.63 6.81
N ILE A 111 27.19 -0.73 7.35
CA ILE A 111 27.68 0.33 6.47
C ILE A 111 28.70 -0.36 5.56
N PRO A 112 28.50 -0.50 4.24
CA PRO A 112 29.60 -0.81 3.35
C PRO A 112 30.60 0.33 3.55
N SER A 113 31.72 0.06 4.21
CA SER A 113 32.84 0.99 4.25
C SER A 113 33.14 1.37 2.80
N LEU A 114 33.05 2.67 2.48
CA LEU A 114 33.70 3.20 1.29
C LEU A 114 35.20 2.98 1.48
N GLY A 115 35.69 1.87 0.94
CA GLY A 115 37.09 1.61 0.65
C GLY A 115 37.35 1.82 -0.84
#